data_AF-A0A7X2HPM5-F1
#
_entry.id   AF-A0A7X2HPM5-F1
#
_cell.length_a   1.000
_cell.length_b   1.000
_cell.length_c   1.000
_cell.angle_alpha   90.00
_cell.angle_beta   90.00
_cell.angle_gamma   90.00
#
_symmetry.space_group_name_H-M   'P 1'
#
loop_
_entity.id
_entity.type
_entity.pdbx_description
1 polymer ?
#
loop_
_entity_poly.entity_id
_entity_poly.type
_entity_poly.pdbx_seq_one_letter_code
_entity_poly.pdbx_strand_id
1 'polypeptide(L)'
;MQGDLLPVSVAEAARRLNVDVRQIYQNANTEARVLAERWRQHMRRRGEQSVDRARDAIDAACQDILSEGKAINLREIRKRVPQEVLGSVKGVITLLQEARDRMEAD
;
A
#
# COMPACT_ATOMS: atom_id res chain seq x y z
N MET A 1 32.90 -28.37 6.57
CA MET A 1 32.70 -28.69 5.15
C MET A 1 31.82 -27.61 4.54
N GLN A 2 32.42 -26.60 3.92
CA GLN A 2 31.71 -25.74 2.97
C GLN A 2 31.53 -26.59 1.70
N GLY A 3 30.32 -27.10 1.49
CA GLY A 3 29.98 -27.69 0.21
C GLY A 3 29.97 -26.58 -0.83
N ASP A 4 30.77 -26.73 -1.88
CA ASP A 4 30.72 -25.86 -3.05
C ASP A 4 29.26 -25.72 -3.52
N LEU A 5 28.70 -24.52 -3.38
CA LEU A 5 27.36 -24.17 -3.85
C LEU A 5 27.41 -23.95 -5.37
N LEU A 6 27.85 -24.97 -6.10
CA LEU A 6 27.77 -24.97 -7.55
C LEU A 6 26.28 -25.08 -7.94
N PRO A 7 25.77 -24.17 -8.78
CA PRO A 7 24.39 -24.24 -9.24
C PRO A 7 24.19 -25.56 -9.99
N VAL A 8 23.13 -26.29 -9.63
CA VAL A 8 22.76 -27.54 -10.28
C VAL A 8 21.53 -27.35 -11.16
N SER A 9 21.40 -28.18 -12.18
CA SER A 9 20.20 -28.18 -13.01
C SER A 9 18.98 -28.60 -12.20
N VAL A 10 17.78 -28.18 -12.62
CA VAL A 10 16.53 -28.59 -11.97
C VAL A 10 16.34 -30.11 -12.01
N ALA A 11 16.78 -30.76 -13.09
CA ALA A 11 16.74 -32.22 -13.19
C ALA A 11 17.67 -32.90 -12.18
N GLU A 12 18.86 -32.35 -11.95
CA GLU A 12 19.79 -32.84 -10.94
C GLU A 12 19.24 -32.62 -9.52
N ALA A 13 18.64 -31.46 -9.27
CA ALA A 13 17.96 -31.18 -8.00
C ALA A 13 16.81 -32.17 -7.76
N ALA A 14 16.00 -32.45 -8.77
CA ALA A 14 14.90 -33.42 -8.69
C ALA A 14 15.41 -34.83 -8.37
N ARG A 15 16.49 -35.26 -9.03
CA ARG A 15 17.15 -36.54 -8.74
C ARG A 15 17.63 -36.60 -7.29
N ARG A 16 18.34 -35.57 -6.82
CA ARG A 16 18.86 -35.51 -5.44
C ARG A 16 17.76 -35.52 -4.39
N LEU A 17 16.62 -34.89 -4.69
CA LEU A 17 15.44 -34.84 -3.82
C LEU A 17 14.51 -36.04 -3.99
N ASN A 18 14.80 -36.95 -4.94
CA ASN A 18 13.96 -38.08 -5.31
C ASN A 18 12.51 -37.68 -5.62
N VAL A 19 12.34 -36.61 -6.40
CA VAL A 19 11.04 -36.09 -6.86
C VAL A 19 10.99 -36.02 -8.37
N ASP A 20 9.79 -35.93 -8.93
CA ASP A 20 9.63 -35.65 -10.35
C ASP A 20 10.06 -34.19 -10.66
N VAL A 21 10.75 -33.97 -11.78
CA VAL A 21 11.21 -32.64 -12.19
C VAL A 21 10.05 -31.64 -12.26
N ARG A 22 8.86 -32.08 -12.68
CA ARG A 22 7.65 -31.26 -12.75
C ARG A 22 7.17 -30.83 -11.37
N GLN A 23 7.37 -31.65 -10.33
CA GLN A 23 7.00 -31.30 -8.96
C GLN A 23 7.81 -30.09 -8.46
N ILE A 24 9.09 -29.96 -8.85
CA ILE A 24 9.89 -28.78 -8.51
C ILE A 24 9.25 -27.51 -9.06
N TYR A 25 8.90 -27.51 -10.35
CA TYR A 25 8.25 -26.35 -10.97
C TYR A 25 6.86 -26.07 -10.39
N GLN A 26 6.07 -27.11 -10.10
CA GLN A 26 4.75 -26.95 -9.49
C GLN A 26 4.84 -26.33 -8.10
N ASN A 27 5.79 -26.77 -7.29
CA ASN A 27 6.02 -26.22 -5.95
C ASN A 27 6.49 -24.75 -6.05
N ALA A 28 7.48 -24.47 -6.90
CA ALA A 28 7.98 -23.11 -7.11
C ALA A 28 6.87 -22.15 -7.60
N ASN A 29 6.03 -22.60 -8.55
CA ASN A 29 4.90 -21.81 -9.02
C ASN A 29 3.83 -21.59 -7.95
N THR A 30 3.59 -22.61 -7.11
CA THR A 30 2.65 -22.51 -5.98
C THR A 30 3.15 -21.49 -4.97
N GLU A 31 4.43 -21.54 -4.61
CA GLU A 31 5.07 -20.57 -3.71
C GLU A 31 5.04 -19.16 -4.29
N ALA A 32 5.39 -19.00 -5.56
CA ALA A 32 5.31 -17.71 -6.25
C ALA A 32 3.88 -17.14 -6.22
N ARG A 33 2.86 -17.98 -6.40
CA ARG A 33 1.45 -17.56 -6.31
C ARG A 33 1.06 -17.10 -4.91
N VAL A 34 1.50 -17.81 -3.87
CA VAL A 34 1.27 -17.44 -2.47
C VAL A 34 1.95 -16.10 -2.15
N LEU A 35 3.20 -15.90 -2.59
CA LEU A 35 3.92 -14.64 -2.40
C LEU A 35 3.23 -13.49 -3.12
N ALA A 36 2.80 -13.70 -4.37
CA ALA A 36 2.09 -12.69 -5.14
C ALA A 36 0.75 -12.28 -4.50
N GLU A 37 -0.01 -13.23 -3.95
CA GLU A 37 -1.24 -12.95 -3.21
C GLU A 37 -0.96 -12.15 -1.94
N ARG A 38 0.03 -12.57 -1.13
CA ARG A 38 0.43 -11.84 0.08
C ARG A 38 0.86 -10.42 -0.23
N TRP A 39 1.62 -10.21 -1.30
CA TRP A 39 2.03 -8.90 -1.77
C TRP A 39 0.81 -8.04 -2.16
N ARG A 40 -0.13 -8.59 -2.94
CA ARG A 40 -1.37 -7.88 -3.29
C ARG A 40 -2.17 -7.46 -2.06
N GLN A 41 -2.31 -8.34 -1.07
CA GLN A 41 -3.00 -8.03 0.18
C GLN A 41 -2.25 -6.97 1.00
N HIS A 42 -0.92 -7.03 1.06
CA HIS A 42 -0.11 -6.01 1.71
C HIS A 42 -0.29 -4.64 1.03
N MET A 43 -0.21 -4.59 -0.29
CA MET A 43 -0.38 -3.35 -1.05
C MET A 43 -1.79 -2.77 -0.89
N ARG A 44 -2.82 -3.61 -0.86
CA ARG A 44 -4.20 -3.17 -0.60
C ARG A 44 -4.33 -2.53 0.78
N ARG A 45 -3.89 -3.22 1.85
CA ARG A 45 -3.91 -2.67 3.22
C ARG A 45 -3.10 -1.39 3.35
N ARG A 46 -1.95 -1.32 2.68
CA ARG A 46 -1.13 -0.10 2.65
C ARG A 46 -1.87 1.05 1.97
N GLY A 47 -2.59 0.78 0.88
CA GLY A 47 -3.44 1.75 0.19
C GLY A 47 -4.57 2.27 1.09
N GLU A 48 -5.30 1.35 1.74
CA GLU A 48 -6.37 1.68 2.70
C GLU A 48 -5.82 2.56 3.85
N GLN A 49 -4.71 2.16 4.48
CA GLN A 49 -4.04 2.94 5.53
C GLN A 49 -3.57 4.33 5.05
N SER A 50 -3.18 4.45 3.78
CA SER A 50 -2.77 5.73 3.20
C SER A 50 -3.97 6.67 3.07
N VAL A 51 -5.13 6.14 2.66
CA VAL A 51 -6.38 6.89 2.57
C VAL A 51 -6.85 7.34 3.94
N ASP A 52 -6.85 6.45 4.94
CA ASP A 52 -7.25 6.77 6.30
C ASP A 52 -6.38 7.89 6.89
N ARG A 53 -5.04 7.77 6.77
CA ARG A 53 -4.11 8.81 7.23
C ARG A 53 -4.32 10.15 6.52
N ALA A 54 -4.57 10.13 5.22
CA ALA A 54 -4.82 11.36 4.48
C ALA A 54 -6.15 12.00 4.91
N ARG A 55 -7.19 11.19 5.15
CA ARG A 55 -8.48 11.66 5.66
C ARG A 55 -8.33 12.31 7.03
N ASP A 56 -7.68 11.65 7.98
CA ASP A 56 -7.45 12.18 9.32
C ASP A 56 -6.71 13.53 9.29
N ALA A 57 -5.64 13.61 8.46
CA ALA A 57 -4.86 14.84 8.33
C ALA A 57 -5.65 15.97 7.65
N ILE A 58 -6.49 15.65 6.67
CA ILE A 58 -7.37 16.61 6.01
C ILE A 58 -8.44 17.12 6.98
N ASP A 59 -9.08 16.23 7.73
CA ASP A 59 -10.14 16.59 8.68
C ASP A 59 -9.59 17.52 9.77
N ALA A 60 -8.43 17.20 10.34
CA ALA A 60 -7.74 18.07 11.30
C ALA A 60 -7.41 19.45 10.69
N ALA A 61 -6.85 19.48 9.48
CA ALA A 61 -6.54 20.74 8.80
C ALA A 61 -7.80 21.57 8.50
N CYS A 62 -8.92 20.93 8.14
CA CYS A 62 -10.19 21.61 7.95
C CYS A 62 -10.70 22.25 9.25
N GLN A 63 -10.60 21.55 10.38
CA GLN A 63 -10.98 22.11 11.69
C GLN A 63 -10.13 23.33 12.05
N ASP A 64 -8.81 23.24 11.86
CA ASP A 64 -7.90 24.37 12.08
C ASP A 64 -8.29 25.58 11.22
N ILE A 65 -8.53 25.35 9.92
CA ILE A 65 -8.93 26.40 8.97
C ILE A 65 -10.23 27.09 9.41
N LEU A 66 -11.23 26.30 9.82
CA LEU A 66 -12.52 26.84 10.29
C LEU A 66 -12.36 27.62 11.60
N SER A 67 -11.56 27.12 12.54
CA SER A 67 -11.28 27.80 13.81
C SER A 67 -10.57 29.15 13.61
N GLU A 68 -9.80 29.29 12.54
CA GLU A 68 -9.19 30.56 12.12
C GLU A 68 -10.16 31.48 11.35
N GLY A 69 -11.42 31.08 11.17
CA GLY A 69 -12.43 31.83 10.42
C GLY A 69 -12.17 31.87 8.91
N LYS A 70 -11.38 30.92 8.38
CA LYS A 70 -11.01 30.85 6.96
C LYS A 70 -11.89 29.84 6.23
N ALA A 71 -12.06 30.05 4.92
CA ALA A 71 -12.76 29.09 4.07
C ALA A 71 -11.85 27.89 3.72
N ILE A 72 -12.41 26.68 3.79
CA ILE A 72 -11.73 25.45 3.38
C ILE A 72 -11.45 25.50 1.87
N ASN A 73 -10.17 25.45 1.50
CA ASN A 73 -9.74 25.37 0.12
C ASN A 73 -8.36 24.70 0.02
N LEU A 74 -8.02 24.20 -1.17
CA LEU A 74 -6.79 23.42 -1.38
C LEU A 74 -5.51 24.21 -1.04
N ARG A 75 -5.51 25.53 -1.20
CA ARG A 75 -4.35 26.37 -0.85
C ARG A 75 -4.13 26.37 0.67
N GLU A 76 -5.19 26.49 1.46
CA GLU A 76 -5.10 26.43 2.92
C GLU A 76 -4.75 25.03 3.43
N ILE A 77 -5.26 23.99 2.77
CA ILE A 77 -4.93 22.60 3.09
C ILE A 77 -3.45 22.30 2.85
N ARG A 78 -2.90 22.70 1.71
CA ARG A 78 -1.47 22.50 1.39
C ARG A 78 -0.50 23.21 2.35
N LYS A 79 -0.97 24.22 3.09
CA LYS A 79 -0.15 24.88 4.12
C LYS A 79 -0.06 24.05 5.42
N ARG A 80 -1.03 23.18 5.67
CA ARG A 80 -1.18 22.43 6.93
C ARG A 80 -0.90 20.94 6.77
N VAL A 81 -1.27 20.37 5.63
CA VAL A 81 -1.07 18.95 5.34
C VAL A 81 0.19 18.78 4.49
N PRO A 82 1.17 17.97 4.93
CA PRO A 82 2.38 17.69 4.17
C PRO A 82 2.09 17.10 2.78
N GLN A 83 2.91 17.46 1.80
CA GLN A 83 2.75 16.99 0.42
C GLN A 83 2.93 15.48 0.29
N GLU A 84 3.69 14.84 1.19
CA GLU A 84 3.87 13.40 1.26
C GLU A 84 2.55 12.70 1.60
N VAL A 85 1.73 13.31 2.45
CA VAL A 85 0.42 12.78 2.83
C VAL A 85 -0.57 12.98 1.69
N LEU A 86 -0.65 14.18 1.12
CA LEU A 86 -1.55 14.48 0.00
C LEU A 86 -1.18 13.68 -1.26
N GLY A 87 0.12 13.53 -1.53
CA GLY A 87 0.64 12.79 -2.69
C GLY A 87 0.53 11.27 -2.55
N SER A 88 0.29 10.75 -1.34
CA SER A 88 0.16 9.32 -1.09
C SER A 88 -1.18 8.73 -1.56
N VAL A 89 -2.18 9.57 -1.82
CA VAL A 89 -3.54 9.15 -2.18
C VAL A 89 -3.97 9.69 -3.53
N LYS A 90 -4.74 8.89 -4.27
CA LYS A 90 -5.44 9.36 -5.47
C LYS A 90 -6.75 10.02 -5.04
N GLY A 91 -7.13 11.11 -5.70
CA GLY A 91 -8.43 11.74 -5.45
C GLY A 91 -8.49 12.63 -4.21
N VAL A 92 -7.40 13.32 -3.86
CA VAL A 92 -7.36 14.31 -2.74
C VAL A 92 -8.54 15.29 -2.77
N ILE A 93 -8.97 15.73 -3.96
CA ILE A 93 -10.10 16.64 -4.12
C ILE A 93 -11.40 16.00 -3.62
N THR A 94 -11.62 14.72 -3.93
CA THR A 94 -12.79 13.97 -3.44
C THR A 94 -12.75 13.84 -1.92
N LEU A 95 -11.60 13.51 -1.34
CA LEU A 95 -11.45 13.45 0.13
C LEU A 95 -11.74 14.80 0.80
N LEU A 96 -11.34 15.91 0.17
CA LEU A 96 -11.64 17.26 0.65
C LEU A 96 -13.14 17.61 0.57
N GLN A 97 -13.80 17.20 -0.51
CA GLN A 97 -15.25 17.38 -0.65
C GLN A 97 -15.99 16.57 0.42
N GLU A 98 -15.63 15.29 0.60
CA GLU A 98 -16.20 14.45 1.65
C GLU A 98 -16.00 15.05 3.05
N ALA A 99 -14.82 15.61 3.33
CA ALA A 99 -14.52 16.27 4.61
C ALA A 99 -15.39 17.50 4.85
N ARG A 100 -15.52 18.37 3.85
CA ARG A 100 -16.38 19.55 3.91
C ARG A 100 -17.85 19.14 4.10
N ASP A 101 -18.33 18.17 3.33
CA ASP A 101 -19.74 17.76 3.38
C ASP A 101 -20.08 17.12 4.74
N ARG A 102 -19.14 16.45 5.41
CA ARG A 102 -19.30 15.99 6.81
C ARG A 102 -19.45 17.17 7.78
N MET A 103 -18.65 18.20 7.62
CA MET A 103 -18.65 19.38 8.50
C MET A 103 -19.87 20.29 8.32
N GLU A 104 -20.49 20.28 7.14
CA GLU A 104 -21.74 21.00 6.88
C GLU A 104 -22.97 20.26 7.40
N ALA A 105 -22.84 18.96 7.73
CA ALA A 105 -23.91 18.12 8.25
C ALA A 105 -23.99 18.11 9.80
N ASP A 106 -22.94 18.60 10.47
CA ASP A 106 -22.85 18.79 11.94
C ASP A 106 -23.26 20.20 12.35
#